data_AF-V3Z430-F1
#
_entry.id   AF-V3Z430-F1
#
_cell.length_a   1.000
_cell.length_b   1.000
_cell.length_c   1.000
_cell.angle_alpha   90.00
_cell.angle_beta   90.00
_cell.angle_gamma   90.00
#
_symmetry.space_group_name_H-M   'P 1'
#
loop_
_entity.id
_entity.type
_entity.pdbx_description
1 polymer ?
#
loop_
_entity_poly.entity_id
_entity_poly.type
_entity_poly.pdbx_seq_one_letter_code
_entity_poly.pdbx_strand_id
1 'polypeptide(L)'
;MFNGKFCASTTNYIDHHKGACGCGHGDTQFSWNHDHLVVAASQNLFDTTQGKKTWCGQSCGKCVKLTPTGGFVQNRGTAPKSLASHTFMITNLCPPWAPNQDWCAQTGGPGHVSHPNKYGYEVHFDVENGAKQVSHLGWDNPEVTWEFVPCKGSNTPSYGLWHQCECSH
;
A
#
# COMPACT_ATOMS: atom_id res chain seq x y z
N MET A 1 1.99 -13.36 11.25
CA MET A 1 1.08 -14.16 10.42
C MET A 1 -0.22 -14.37 11.18
N PHE A 2 -1.34 -14.49 10.49
CA PHE A 2 -2.66 -14.73 11.06
C PHE A 2 -3.40 -15.76 10.20
N ASN A 3 -3.83 -16.88 10.81
CA ASN A 3 -4.48 -18.01 10.12
C ASN A 3 -3.74 -18.48 8.85
N GLY A 4 -2.41 -18.60 8.94
CA GLY A 4 -1.57 -19.05 7.83
C GLY A 4 -1.31 -18.01 6.72
N LYS A 5 -1.83 -16.78 6.85
CA LYS A 5 -1.53 -15.67 5.93
C LYS A 5 -0.51 -14.71 6.53
N PHE A 6 0.31 -14.10 5.68
CA PHE A 6 1.20 -13.02 6.10
C PHE A 6 0.38 -11.77 6.48
N CYS A 7 0.84 -11.09 7.53
CA CYS A 7 0.24 -9.84 7.96
C CYS A 7 1.06 -8.67 7.41
N ALA A 8 0.40 -7.55 7.20
CA ALA A 8 0.99 -6.27 6.88
C ALA A 8 0.50 -5.21 7.88
N SER A 9 1.32 -4.18 8.06
CA SER A 9 0.87 -2.94 8.71
C SER A 9 0.37 -1.97 7.67
N THR A 10 -0.51 -1.05 8.09
CA THR A 10 -0.99 0.05 7.27
C THR A 10 -0.82 1.37 7.99
N THR A 11 -0.60 2.46 7.25
CA THR A 11 -0.80 3.83 7.72
C THR A 11 -1.65 4.59 6.71
N ASN A 12 -2.42 5.58 7.15
CA ASN A 12 -3.08 6.51 6.24
C ASN A 12 -2.12 7.64 5.84
N TYR A 13 -2.05 7.98 4.56
CA TYR A 13 -1.29 9.15 4.08
C TYR A 13 -2.10 10.02 3.12
N ILE A 14 -1.59 11.25 2.94
CA ILE A 14 -2.05 12.24 1.97
C ILE A 14 -0.80 12.97 1.49
N ASP A 15 -0.39 12.77 0.23
CA ASP A 15 0.80 13.47 -0.31
C ASP A 15 0.48 14.43 -1.48
N HIS A 16 -0.59 14.21 -2.23
CA HIS A 16 -0.95 14.97 -3.45
C HIS A 16 0.06 14.87 -4.62
N HIS A 17 1.10 14.04 -4.51
CA HIS A 17 2.13 13.91 -5.54
C HIS A 17 1.73 12.87 -6.60
N LYS A 18 2.32 12.96 -7.79
CA LYS A 18 2.09 11.99 -8.89
C LYS A 18 2.36 10.53 -8.49
N GLY A 19 3.26 10.35 -7.53
CA GLY A 19 3.68 9.04 -7.04
C GLY A 19 4.65 8.30 -7.97
N ALA A 20 5.35 7.33 -7.39
CA ALA A 20 6.47 6.60 -8.00
C ALA A 20 6.10 5.67 -9.18
N CYS A 21 4.80 5.47 -9.45
CA CYS A 21 4.33 4.75 -10.63
C CYS A 21 3.87 5.68 -11.77
N GLY A 22 4.02 7.00 -11.61
CA GLY A 22 3.74 7.97 -12.67
C GLY A 22 2.26 8.13 -13.00
N CYS A 23 1.38 8.04 -12.00
CA CYS A 23 -0.07 8.13 -12.18
C CYS A 23 -0.56 9.58 -12.08
N GLY A 24 -0.10 10.44 -13.01
CA GLY A 24 -0.44 11.85 -13.02
C GLY A 24 0.24 12.67 -14.13
N HIS A 25 0.07 13.99 -14.09
CA HIS A 25 0.70 14.95 -15.00
C HIS A 25 1.64 15.88 -14.24
N GLY A 26 2.88 16.04 -14.72
CA GLY A 26 3.90 16.76 -13.95
C GLY A 26 4.13 16.05 -12.61
N ASP A 27 3.97 16.76 -11.50
CA ASP A 27 4.01 16.19 -10.14
C ASP A 27 2.61 16.12 -9.49
N THR A 28 1.54 16.31 -10.27
CA THR A 28 0.16 16.27 -9.79
C THR A 28 -0.46 14.92 -10.14
N GLN A 29 -1.02 14.23 -9.15
CA GLN A 29 -1.73 12.97 -9.37
C GLN A 29 -3.01 13.13 -10.21
N PHE A 30 -3.39 12.08 -10.93
CA PHE A 30 -4.73 11.99 -11.51
C PHE A 30 -5.80 11.97 -10.41
N SER A 31 -7.00 12.48 -10.69
CA SER A 31 -8.10 12.49 -9.73
C SER A 31 -8.42 11.11 -9.17
N TRP A 32 -8.39 10.07 -10.02
CA TRP A 32 -8.64 8.70 -9.58
C TRP A 32 -7.56 8.18 -8.61
N ASN A 33 -6.31 8.63 -8.75
CA ASN A 33 -5.24 8.22 -7.84
C ASN A 33 -5.39 8.86 -6.46
N HIS A 34 -6.18 9.94 -6.34
CA HIS A 34 -6.48 10.59 -5.07
C HIS A 34 -7.67 9.98 -4.32
N ASP A 35 -8.71 9.52 -5.02
CA ASP A 35 -9.98 9.11 -4.42
C ASP A 35 -10.29 7.59 -4.51
N HIS A 36 -9.52 6.84 -5.31
CA HIS A 36 -9.62 5.37 -5.35
C HIS A 36 -8.79 4.71 -4.25
N LEU A 37 -8.98 3.41 -4.10
CA LEU A 37 -8.20 2.56 -3.20
C LEU A 37 -6.84 2.27 -3.83
N VAL A 38 -5.86 3.11 -3.49
CA VAL A 38 -4.46 2.97 -3.87
C VAL A 38 -3.54 2.95 -2.65
N VAL A 39 -2.33 2.42 -2.84
CA VAL A 39 -1.30 2.32 -1.79
C VAL A 39 0.08 2.71 -2.30
N ALA A 40 0.87 3.25 -1.37
CA ALA A 40 2.32 3.30 -1.43
C ALA A 40 2.91 2.06 -0.75
N ALA A 41 3.58 1.19 -1.50
CA ALA A 41 4.15 -0.04 -0.97
C ALA A 41 5.54 0.21 -0.38
N SER A 42 5.91 -0.51 0.70
CA SER A 42 7.29 -0.44 1.21
C SER A 42 8.32 -0.90 0.16
N GLN A 43 9.53 -0.34 0.23
CA GLN A 43 10.54 -0.41 -0.83
C GLN A 43 10.77 -1.79 -1.46
N ASN A 44 10.89 -2.85 -0.66
CA ASN A 44 11.19 -4.18 -1.18
C ASN A 44 9.96 -4.92 -1.73
N LEU A 45 8.75 -4.44 -1.42
CA LEU A 45 7.54 -4.88 -2.09
C LEU A 45 7.29 -4.07 -3.37
N PHE A 46 7.54 -2.76 -3.32
CA PHE A 46 7.43 -1.86 -4.47
C PHE A 46 8.32 -2.31 -5.63
N ASP A 47 9.58 -2.64 -5.33
CA ASP A 47 10.51 -3.21 -6.29
C ASP A 47 11.29 -4.39 -5.69
N THR A 48 11.03 -5.59 -6.22
CA THR A 48 11.66 -6.83 -5.77
C THR A 48 13.03 -7.10 -6.40
N THR A 49 13.54 -6.18 -7.25
CA THR A 49 14.87 -6.32 -7.84
C THR A 49 15.98 -5.96 -6.86
N GLN A 50 17.21 -6.44 -7.12
CA GLN A 50 18.39 -6.09 -6.32
C GLN A 50 18.70 -4.58 -6.31
N GLY A 51 18.25 -3.83 -7.32
CA GLY A 51 18.50 -2.39 -7.45
C GLY A 51 17.53 -1.49 -6.68
N LYS A 52 16.42 -2.05 -6.16
CA LYS A 52 15.39 -1.36 -5.37
C LYS A 52 15.01 0.00 -5.96
N LYS A 53 14.43 -0.02 -7.15
CA LYS A 53 14.02 1.20 -7.86
C LYS A 53 13.09 2.06 -7.00
N THR A 54 13.22 3.37 -7.15
CA THR A 54 12.30 4.36 -6.56
C THR A 54 11.30 4.92 -7.57
N TRP A 55 11.37 4.44 -8.82
CA TRP A 55 10.52 4.84 -9.93
C TRP A 55 10.22 3.62 -10.82
N CYS A 56 8.96 3.44 -11.20
CA CYS A 56 8.48 2.28 -11.98
C CYS A 56 8.95 0.93 -11.42
N GLY A 57 8.71 0.73 -10.12
CA GLY A 57 9.00 -0.54 -9.44
C GLY A 57 8.20 -1.70 -10.02
N GLN A 58 8.73 -2.92 -9.91
CA GLN A 58 8.10 -4.13 -10.46
C GLN A 58 6.67 -4.41 -9.98
N SER A 59 6.24 -3.81 -8.88
CA SER A 59 4.89 -3.98 -8.33
C SER A 59 3.92 -2.86 -8.68
N CYS A 60 4.36 -1.82 -9.39
CA CYS A 60 3.46 -0.78 -9.90
C CYS A 60 2.31 -1.40 -10.73
N GLY A 61 1.09 -0.94 -10.48
CA GLY A 61 -0.12 -1.42 -11.17
C GLY A 61 -0.62 -2.80 -10.72
N LYS A 62 0.10 -3.52 -9.85
CA LYS A 62 -0.41 -4.74 -9.21
C LYS A 62 -1.38 -4.37 -8.10
N CYS A 63 -2.32 -5.28 -7.84
CA CYS A 63 -3.29 -5.10 -6.78
C CYS A 63 -3.10 -6.09 -5.63
N VAL A 64 -3.37 -5.60 -4.42
CA VAL A 64 -3.32 -6.37 -3.19
C VAL A 64 -4.69 -6.36 -2.52
N LYS A 65 -5.13 -7.51 -2.02
CA LYS A 65 -6.30 -7.61 -1.17
C LYS A 65 -5.86 -7.49 0.28
N LEU A 66 -6.35 -6.46 0.97
CA LEU A 66 -6.11 -6.23 2.38
C LEU A 66 -7.35 -6.63 3.18
N THR A 67 -7.17 -7.49 4.17
CA THR A 67 -8.26 -7.97 5.04
C THR A 67 -7.90 -7.70 6.49
N PRO A 68 -8.60 -6.81 7.20
CA PRO A 68 -8.28 -6.51 8.59
C PRO A 68 -8.37 -7.74 9.49
N THR A 69 -7.46 -7.85 10.45
CA THR A 69 -7.45 -8.92 11.46
C THR A 69 -8.26 -8.57 12.70
N GLY A 70 -8.60 -7.28 12.86
CA GLY A 70 -9.12 -6.70 14.10
C GLY A 70 -8.03 -6.10 14.99
N GLY A 71 -6.76 -6.41 14.71
CA GLY A 71 -5.61 -5.84 15.41
C GLY A 71 -5.20 -4.46 14.90
N PHE A 72 -4.30 -3.82 15.65
CA PHE A 72 -3.64 -2.56 15.32
C PHE A 72 -2.37 -2.42 16.18
N VAL A 73 -1.43 -1.57 15.76
CA VAL A 73 -0.26 -1.25 16.59
C VAL A 73 -0.67 -0.30 17.71
N GLN A 74 -0.38 -0.66 18.97
CA GLN A 74 -0.77 0.12 20.15
C GLN A 74 -0.35 1.59 20.03
N ASN A 75 -1.30 2.51 20.28
CA ASN A 75 -1.14 3.97 20.18
C ASN A 75 -0.81 4.50 18.78
N ARG A 76 -1.00 3.69 17.73
CA ARG A 76 -0.72 4.05 16.33
C ARG A 76 -1.88 3.75 15.38
N GLY A 77 -3.05 3.39 15.89
CA GLY A 77 -4.26 3.08 15.13
C GLY A 77 -5.40 2.68 16.07
N THR A 78 -6.50 2.20 15.49
CA THR A 78 -7.64 1.64 16.22
C THR A 78 -8.19 0.38 15.57
N ALA A 79 -8.96 -0.41 16.33
CA ALA A 79 -9.61 -1.59 15.78
C ALA A 79 -10.61 -1.18 14.68
N PRO A 80 -10.58 -1.83 13.51
CA PRO A 80 -11.44 -1.49 12.39
C PRO A 80 -12.91 -1.79 12.71
N LYS A 81 -13.84 -0.97 12.19
CA LYS A 81 -15.29 -1.17 12.38
C LYS A 81 -15.85 -2.40 11.65
N SER A 82 -15.12 -2.90 10.66
CA SER A 82 -15.49 -4.04 9.82
C SER A 82 -14.24 -4.81 9.41
N LEU A 83 -14.36 -6.13 9.24
CA LEU A 83 -13.31 -7.01 8.71
C LEU A 83 -13.47 -7.26 7.21
N ALA A 84 -14.31 -6.48 6.52
CA ALA A 84 -14.47 -6.57 5.08
C ALA A 84 -13.13 -6.32 4.37
N SER A 85 -12.86 -7.16 3.37
CA SER A 85 -11.65 -7.03 2.55
C SER A 85 -11.84 -5.98 1.46
N HIS A 86 -10.76 -5.27 1.15
CA HIS A 86 -10.72 -4.30 0.05
C HIS A 86 -9.48 -4.52 -0.80
N THR A 87 -9.60 -4.25 -2.11
CA THR A 87 -8.50 -4.38 -3.06
C THR A 87 -7.91 -3.01 -3.34
N PHE A 88 -6.59 -2.89 -3.24
CA PHE A 88 -5.85 -1.65 -3.46
C PHE A 88 -4.85 -1.84 -4.60
N MET A 89 -4.64 -0.82 -5.43
CA MET A 89 -3.59 -0.81 -6.45
C MET A 89 -2.33 -0.14 -5.92
N ILE A 90 -1.15 -0.70 -6.20
CA ILE A 90 0.14 -0.08 -5.89
C ILE A 90 0.44 1.00 -6.94
N THR A 91 0.41 2.27 -6.52
CA THR A 91 0.67 3.43 -7.40
C THR A 91 1.80 4.33 -6.90
N ASN A 92 2.32 4.07 -5.70
CA ASN A 92 3.41 4.85 -5.13
C ASN A 92 4.37 3.99 -4.30
N LEU A 93 5.44 4.62 -3.81
CA LEU A 93 6.47 4.03 -2.95
C LEU A 93 6.38 4.66 -1.56
N CYS A 94 6.38 3.82 -0.52
CA CYS A 94 6.75 4.23 0.83
C CYS A 94 8.26 3.94 1.04
N PRO A 95 9.13 4.95 1.00
CA PRO A 95 10.57 4.72 1.08
C PRO A 95 11.03 4.36 2.51
N PRO A 96 12.22 3.75 2.68
CA PRO A 96 12.71 3.26 3.97
C PRO A 96 13.34 4.35 4.86
N TRP A 97 13.35 5.61 4.44
CA TRP A 97 13.94 6.73 5.18
C TRP A 97 12.87 7.61 5.83
N ALA A 98 13.32 8.60 6.59
CA ALA A 98 12.43 9.47 7.36
C ALA A 98 11.35 10.15 6.51
N PRO A 99 10.10 10.19 7.00
CA PRO A 99 9.62 9.78 8.34
C PRO A 99 9.21 8.29 8.48
N ASN A 100 9.45 7.47 7.46
CA ASN A 100 8.82 6.15 7.31
C ASN A 100 9.62 4.97 7.90
N GLN A 101 10.77 5.22 8.52
CA GLN A 101 11.72 4.17 8.91
C GLN A 101 11.12 3.12 9.86
N ASP A 102 10.14 3.50 10.68
CA ASP A 102 9.48 2.56 11.59
C ASP A 102 8.56 1.57 10.84
N TRP A 103 8.06 1.95 9.66
CA TRP A 103 7.02 1.24 8.91
C TRP A 103 7.54 0.58 7.64
N CYS A 104 8.37 1.27 6.85
CA CYS A 104 8.74 0.91 5.49
C CYS A 104 10.21 0.49 5.31
N ALA A 105 10.99 0.40 6.38
CA ALA A 105 12.41 0.02 6.34
C ALA A 105 12.65 -1.49 6.41
N GLN A 106 11.78 -2.31 5.82
CA GLN A 106 12.06 -3.74 5.68
C GLN A 106 13.33 -3.94 4.85
N THR A 107 14.17 -4.90 5.23
CA THR A 107 15.44 -5.18 4.53
C THR A 107 15.36 -6.38 3.58
N GLY A 108 14.31 -7.20 3.69
CA GLY A 108 14.00 -8.32 2.80
C GLY A 108 12.72 -8.11 1.98
N GLY A 109 12.55 -8.91 0.94
CA GLY A 109 11.31 -8.96 0.13
C GLY A 109 10.18 -9.76 0.80
N PRO A 110 8.97 -9.75 0.21
CA PRO A 110 7.81 -10.46 0.75
C PRO A 110 8.00 -11.99 0.77
N GLY A 111 7.30 -12.68 1.68
CA GLY A 111 7.27 -14.14 1.79
C GLY A 111 8.14 -14.71 2.91
N HIS A 112 8.85 -13.84 3.64
CA HIS A 112 9.68 -14.21 4.79
C HIS A 112 9.60 -13.13 5.88
N VAL A 113 9.21 -13.54 7.09
CA VAL A 113 9.17 -12.66 8.28
C VAL A 113 10.55 -12.41 8.89
N SER A 114 11.65 -12.76 8.21
CA SER A 114 13.01 -12.60 8.73
C SER A 114 13.53 -11.16 8.71
N HIS A 115 12.87 -10.27 7.96
CA HIS A 115 13.27 -8.88 7.81
C HIS A 115 12.09 -7.91 7.98
N PRO A 116 11.40 -7.94 9.13
CA PRO A 116 10.21 -7.14 9.34
C PRO A 116 10.57 -5.65 9.55
N ASN A 117 9.55 -4.80 9.53
CA ASN A 117 9.65 -3.46 10.08
C ASN A 117 9.73 -3.49 11.61
N LYS A 118 9.76 -2.31 12.24
CA LYS A 118 9.87 -2.17 13.71
C LYS A 118 8.76 -2.89 14.49
N TYR A 119 7.63 -3.15 13.85
CA TYR A 119 6.44 -3.74 14.46
C TYR A 119 6.23 -5.21 14.08
N GLY A 120 7.18 -5.85 13.37
CA GLY A 120 7.11 -7.28 13.06
C GLY A 120 6.43 -7.63 11.74
N TYR A 121 6.12 -6.66 10.87
CA TYR A 121 5.47 -6.90 9.58
C TYR A 121 6.47 -6.95 8.42
N GLU A 122 6.39 -7.99 7.59
CA GLU A 122 7.28 -8.19 6.42
C GLU A 122 7.05 -7.18 5.29
N VAL A 123 5.87 -6.56 5.24
CA VAL A 123 5.54 -5.49 4.29
C VAL A 123 4.68 -4.44 4.98
N HIS A 124 4.63 -3.27 4.37
CA HIS A 124 3.82 -2.15 4.80
C HIS A 124 3.13 -1.49 3.60
N PHE A 125 1.90 -1.03 3.83
CA PHE A 125 1.10 -0.29 2.86
C PHE A 125 0.67 1.04 3.47
N ASP A 126 1.23 2.13 2.95
CA ASP A 126 0.67 3.45 3.21
C ASP A 126 -0.54 3.61 2.30
N VAL A 127 -1.74 3.76 2.84
CA VAL A 127 -3.02 3.82 2.11
C VAL A 127 -3.42 5.28 1.88
N GLU A 128 -3.67 5.65 0.62
CA GLU A 128 -4.10 7.00 0.27
C GLU A 128 -5.47 7.29 0.88
N ASN A 129 -5.59 8.44 1.53
CA ASN A 129 -6.81 8.83 2.23
C ASN A 129 -7.20 10.30 2.01
N GLY A 130 -6.70 10.94 0.94
CA GLY A 130 -6.95 12.34 0.67
C GLY A 130 -8.42 12.69 0.42
N ALA A 131 -9.20 11.76 -0.16
CA ALA A 131 -10.65 11.88 -0.31
C ALA A 131 -11.43 11.23 0.85
N LYS A 132 -10.74 10.86 1.95
CA LYS A 132 -11.28 10.13 3.11
C LYS A 132 -11.83 8.74 2.79
N GLN A 133 -11.49 8.17 1.64
CA GLN A 133 -11.99 6.89 1.17
C GLN A 133 -11.70 5.74 2.14
N VAL A 134 -10.55 5.75 2.81
CA VAL A 134 -10.18 4.74 3.82
C VAL A 134 -10.82 5.03 5.17
N SER A 135 -10.91 6.31 5.58
CA SER A 135 -11.66 6.70 6.77
C SER A 135 -13.15 6.34 6.69
N HIS A 136 -13.76 6.41 5.51
CA HIS A 136 -15.14 5.95 5.29
C HIS A 136 -15.30 4.42 5.43
N LEU A 137 -14.24 3.64 5.26
CA LEU A 137 -14.21 2.21 5.61
C LEU A 137 -14.11 1.98 7.13
N GLY A 138 -13.87 3.04 7.91
CA GLY A 138 -13.63 2.96 9.35
C GLY A 138 -12.24 2.40 9.68
N TRP A 139 -11.26 2.62 8.80
CA TRP A 139 -9.89 2.18 8.99
C TRP A 139 -9.02 3.32 9.54
N ASP A 140 -8.31 3.02 10.62
CA ASP A 140 -7.25 3.85 11.19
C ASP A 140 -6.08 2.93 11.53
N ASN A 141 -5.19 2.77 10.54
CA ASN A 141 -3.98 1.96 10.59
C ASN A 141 -4.21 0.51 11.10
N PRO A 142 -5.23 -0.22 10.60
CA PRO A 142 -5.48 -1.58 11.05
C PRO A 142 -4.32 -2.51 10.66
N GLU A 143 -4.11 -3.54 11.47
CA GLU A 143 -3.40 -4.73 11.03
C GLU A 143 -4.25 -5.47 9.99
N VAL A 144 -3.62 -5.90 8.90
CA VAL A 144 -4.29 -6.63 7.82
C VAL A 144 -3.52 -7.91 7.48
N THR A 145 -4.21 -8.91 6.96
CA THR A 145 -3.60 -9.92 6.10
C THR A 145 -3.59 -9.42 4.66
N TRP A 146 -2.60 -9.87 3.87
CA TRP A 146 -2.44 -9.40 2.50
C TRP A 146 -2.14 -10.53 1.51
N GLU A 147 -2.57 -10.36 0.26
CA GLU A 147 -2.25 -11.23 -0.87
C GLU A 147 -2.35 -10.46 -2.19
N PHE A 148 -1.51 -10.79 -3.18
CA PHE A 148 -1.67 -10.26 -4.54
C PHE A 148 -2.93 -10.85 -5.20
N VAL A 149 -3.71 -10.01 -5.87
CA VAL A 149 -4.95 -10.39 -6.56
C VAL A 149 -5.08 -9.64 -7.89
N PRO A 150 -5.95 -10.11 -8.81
CA PRO A 150 -6.36 -9.28 -9.95
C PRO A 150 -6.97 -7.96 -9.49
N CYS A 151 -6.76 -6.88 -10.24
CA CYS A 151 -7.32 -5.56 -9.95
C CYS A 151 -8.84 -5.51 -10.18
N LYS A 152 -9.59 -6.05 -9.22
CA LYS A 152 -11.05 -6.09 -9.16
C LYS A 152 -11.51 -5.73 -7.75
N GLY A 153 -12.47 -4.82 -7.65
CA GLY A 153 -13.04 -4.38 -6.38
C GLY A 153 -13.85 -3.10 -6.53
N SER A 154 -14.66 -2.79 -5.51
CA SER A 154 -15.34 -1.51 -5.43
C SER A 154 -14.32 -0.41 -5.15
N ASN A 155 -14.35 0.67 -5.93
CA ASN A 155 -13.41 1.80 -5.84
C ASN A 155 -11.92 1.43 -6.01
N THR A 156 -11.60 0.23 -6.51
CA THR A 156 -10.24 -0.17 -6.91
C THR A 156 -9.98 0.33 -8.33
N PRO A 157 -8.83 0.94 -8.65
CA PRO A 157 -8.55 1.34 -10.02
C PRO A 157 -8.58 0.15 -10.99
N SER A 158 -9.16 0.36 -12.17
CA SER A 158 -9.14 -0.63 -13.24
C SER A 158 -7.79 -0.62 -13.96
N TYR A 159 -7.49 -1.68 -14.72
CA TYR A 159 -6.34 -1.67 -15.61
C TYR A 159 -6.41 -0.54 -16.66
N GLY A 160 -7.61 -0.13 -17.06
CA GLY A 160 -7.78 1.03 -17.96
C GLY A 160 -7.31 2.35 -17.34
N LEU A 161 -7.46 2.52 -16.02
CA LEU A 161 -6.90 3.67 -15.29
C LEU A 161 -5.38 3.53 -15.15
N TRP A 162 -4.90 2.34 -14.80
CA TRP A 162 -3.47 2.04 -14.73
C TRP A 162 -2.72 2.37 -16.03
N HIS A 163 -3.31 2.09 -17.19
CA HIS A 163 -2.69 2.38 -18.50
C HIS A 163 -2.51 3.88 -18.81
N GLN A 164 -3.04 4.78 -17.98
CA GLN A 164 -2.76 6.21 -18.05
C GLN A 164 -1.44 6.58 -17.36
N CYS A 165 -0.93 5.72 -16.48
CA CYS A 165 0.30 5.97 -15.74
C CYS A 165 1.54 5.78 -16.64
N GLU A 166 2.56 6.59 -16.42
CA GLU A 166 3.82 6.55 -17.17
C GLU A 166 4.47 5.16 -17.13
N CYS A 167 4.47 4.51 -15.97
CA CYS A 167 5.12 3.22 -15.76
C CYS A 167 4.33 2.01 -16.29
N SER A 168 3.23 2.24 -17.02
CA SER A 168 2.44 1.16 -17.63
C SER A 168 2.91 0.78 -19.04
N HIS A 169 3.91 1.48 -19.59
CA HIS A 169 4.52 1.32 -20.91
C HIS A 169 6.03 1.15 -20.80
#